data_AF-A0A1C5EFB7-F1
#
_entry.id   AF-A0A1C5EFB7-F1
#
_cell.length_a   1.000
_cell.length_b   1.000
_cell.length_c   1.000
_cell.angle_alpha   90.00
_cell.angle_beta   90.00
_cell.angle_gamma   90.00
#
_symmetry.space_group_name_H-M   'P 1'
#
loop_
_entity.id
_entity.type
_entity.pdbx_description
1 polymer ?
#
loop_
_entity_poly.entity_id
_entity_poly.type
_entity_poly.pdbx_seq_one_letter_code
_entity_poly.pdbx_strand_id
1 'polypeptide(L)'
;MTPLRRTVLTSLTLLAALATSPPPAAARPLDSAPGCASSRPYVSGQGGYAAYRIPAVVRTLRGTVLAFAEGRRHGPGDSGDIDVVLRRSTDGGCTWGPLTVVAAGDGDTRGNPAPPSTRAPAPSSS
;
A
#
# COMPACT_ATOMS: atom_id res chain seq x y z
N MET A 1 17.10 -87.08 38.35
CA MET A 1 16.85 -86.65 36.95
C MET A 1 16.07 -85.32 37.00
N THR A 2 16.77 -84.19 36.88
CA THR A 2 16.25 -82.91 36.33
C THR A 2 16.12 -83.08 34.81
N PRO A 3 15.26 -82.33 34.05
CA PRO A 3 15.35 -80.87 33.89
C PRO A 3 13.95 -80.23 33.64
N LEU A 4 13.68 -79.00 33.20
CA LEU A 4 14.41 -77.78 32.84
C LEU A 4 13.38 -76.62 32.92
N ARG A 5 13.88 -75.43 33.25
CA ARG A 5 13.23 -74.12 33.14
C ARG A 5 12.61 -73.84 31.76
N ARG A 6 11.52 -73.06 31.71
CA ARG A 6 11.28 -72.04 30.66
C ARG A 6 10.56 -70.81 31.23
N THR A 7 11.30 -69.71 31.23
CA THR A 7 10.88 -68.34 31.54
C THR A 7 10.07 -67.77 30.37
N VAL A 8 9.02 -66.98 30.62
CA VAL A 8 8.47 -66.06 29.62
C VAL A 8 8.25 -64.70 30.30
N LEU A 9 9.10 -63.73 29.92
CA LEU A 9 8.87 -62.30 30.12
C LEU A 9 7.85 -61.83 29.08
N THR A 10 6.83 -61.08 29.49
CA THR A 10 6.03 -60.26 28.57
C THR A 10 6.01 -58.81 29.03
N SER A 11 6.85 -58.07 28.32
CA SER A 11 7.01 -56.63 28.11
C SER A 11 5.86 -55.70 28.50
N LEU A 12 6.22 -54.70 29.32
CA LEU A 12 5.49 -53.46 29.55
C LEU A 12 5.74 -52.52 28.35
N THR A 13 4.73 -52.21 27.55
CA THR A 13 4.82 -51.15 26.52
C THR A 13 4.04 -49.92 26.97
N LEU A 14 4.75 -48.98 27.60
CA LEU A 14 4.23 -47.65 27.90
C LEU A 14 4.34 -46.78 26.63
N LEU A 15 3.21 -46.56 25.94
CA LEU A 15 3.15 -45.71 24.76
C LEU A 15 2.97 -44.25 25.19
N ALA A 16 4.08 -43.52 25.35
CA ALA A 16 4.05 -42.07 25.56
C ALA A 16 3.69 -41.37 24.23
N ALA A 17 2.46 -40.88 24.12
CA ALA A 17 2.04 -40.05 23.01
C ALA A 17 2.67 -38.65 23.14
N LEU A 18 3.71 -38.35 22.35
CA LEU A 18 4.21 -36.99 22.21
C LEU A 18 3.17 -36.16 21.46
N ALA A 19 2.50 -35.26 22.17
CA ALA A 19 1.67 -34.23 21.56
C ALA A 19 2.56 -33.22 20.82
N THR A 20 2.70 -33.38 19.50
CA THR A 20 3.29 -32.36 18.63
C THR A 20 2.32 -31.18 18.54
N SER A 21 2.59 -30.11 19.29
CA SER A 21 1.94 -28.83 19.10
C SER A 21 2.38 -28.24 17.75
N PRO A 22 1.45 -27.77 16.89
CA PRO A 22 1.81 -27.09 15.66
C PRO A 22 2.56 -25.78 16.01
N PRO A 23 3.57 -25.38 15.22
CA PRO A 23 4.26 -24.13 15.45
C PRO A 23 3.27 -22.96 15.32
N PRO A 24 3.48 -21.86 16.04
CA PRO A 24 2.68 -20.65 15.84
C PRO A 24 2.82 -20.24 14.38
N ALA A 25 1.69 -20.01 13.71
CA ALA A 25 1.67 -19.49 12.35
C ALA A 25 2.43 -18.16 12.36
N ALA A 26 3.65 -18.16 11.82
CA ALA A 26 4.41 -16.95 11.62
C ALA A 26 3.53 -16.01 10.79
N ALA A 27 3.21 -14.84 11.35
CA ALA A 27 2.54 -13.79 10.62
C ALA A 27 3.34 -13.54 9.35
N ARG A 28 2.76 -13.90 8.20
CA ARG A 28 3.40 -13.61 6.91
C ARG A 28 3.63 -12.10 6.89
N PRO A 29 4.84 -11.61 6.56
CA PRO A 29 4.99 -10.21 6.19
C PRO A 29 3.90 -9.94 5.15
N LEU A 30 3.15 -8.85 5.31
CA LEU A 30 2.24 -8.40 4.25
C LEU A 30 3.07 -8.40 2.97
N ASP A 31 2.79 -9.34 2.07
CA ASP A 31 3.54 -9.50 0.83
C ASP A 31 3.61 -8.11 0.22
N SER A 32 4.82 -7.56 0.14
CA SER A 32 5.11 -6.41 -0.69
C SER A 32 4.82 -6.89 -2.10
N ALA A 33 3.57 -6.72 -2.55
CA ALA A 33 3.19 -6.95 -3.94
C ALA A 33 4.30 -6.36 -4.82
N PRO A 34 4.78 -7.07 -5.87
CA PRO A 34 5.93 -6.63 -6.64
C PRO A 34 5.69 -5.19 -7.09
N GLY A 35 6.35 -4.26 -6.39
CA GLY A 35 6.05 -2.85 -6.51
C GLY A 35 6.57 -2.35 -7.84
N CYS A 36 5.82 -1.48 -8.49
CA CYS A 36 6.41 -0.61 -9.50
C CYS A 36 7.50 0.25 -8.82
N ALA A 37 8.71 0.27 -9.38
CA ALA A 37 9.77 1.13 -8.85
C ALA A 37 9.45 2.63 -9.05
N SER A 38 8.71 2.95 -10.13
CA SER A 38 8.21 4.29 -10.41
C SER A 38 6.97 4.23 -11.30
N SER A 39 6.18 5.30 -11.29
CA SER A 39 5.04 5.49 -12.19
C SER A 39 4.87 6.99 -12.50
N ARG A 40 3.99 7.31 -13.47
CA ARG A 40 3.70 8.70 -13.87
C ARG A 40 2.20 8.96 -13.81
N PRO A 41 1.69 9.65 -12.77
CA PRO A 41 0.28 10.05 -12.72
C PRO A 41 -0.07 11.05 -13.82
N TYR A 42 0.87 11.94 -14.16
CA TYR A 42 0.64 13.04 -15.10
C TYR A 42 1.67 13.03 -16.23
N VAL A 43 1.21 13.35 -17.43
CA VAL A 43 2.04 13.51 -18.64
C VAL A 43 1.59 14.80 -19.34
N SER A 44 2.50 15.76 -19.49
CA SER A 44 2.22 17.02 -20.19
C SER A 44 1.63 16.78 -21.58
N GLY A 45 0.64 17.59 -21.98
CA GLY A 45 -0.09 17.42 -23.22
C GLY A 45 -1.19 16.36 -23.20
N GLN A 46 -1.41 15.67 -22.07
CA GLN A 46 -2.49 14.69 -21.88
C GLN A 46 -3.53 15.20 -20.89
N GLY A 47 -4.77 14.69 -20.99
CA GLY A 47 -5.84 14.99 -20.04
C GLY A 47 -6.35 16.44 -20.07
N GLY A 48 -6.13 17.17 -21.17
CA GLY A 48 -6.62 18.54 -21.37
C GLY A 48 -5.70 19.66 -20.87
N TYR A 49 -4.47 19.33 -20.46
CA TYR A 49 -3.50 20.31 -19.93
C TYR A 49 -2.18 20.26 -20.69
N ALA A 50 -1.64 21.44 -21.01
CA ALA A 50 -0.34 21.57 -21.66
C ALA A 50 0.80 21.18 -20.70
N ALA A 51 0.68 21.47 -19.40
CA ALA A 51 1.70 21.14 -18.41
C ALA A 51 1.09 20.75 -17.05
N TYR A 52 1.85 19.98 -16.27
CA TYR A 52 1.55 19.70 -14.88
C TYR A 52 2.73 20.12 -13.99
N ARG A 53 2.47 20.90 -12.93
CA ARG A 53 3.51 21.40 -12.00
C ARG A 53 3.01 21.37 -10.55
N ILE A 54 3.90 21.70 -9.62
CA ILE A 54 3.64 21.81 -8.18
C ILE A 54 2.98 20.53 -7.61
N PRO A 55 3.67 19.38 -7.70
CA PRO A 55 3.10 18.11 -7.28
C PRO A 55 2.96 18.05 -5.75
N ALA A 56 1.88 17.44 -5.29
CA ALA A 56 1.71 17.04 -3.89
C ALA A 56 1.12 15.64 -3.79
N VAL A 57 1.54 14.84 -2.81
CA VAL A 57 1.10 13.45 -2.67
C VAL A 57 0.79 13.14 -1.22
N VAL A 58 -0.31 12.39 -0.99
CA VAL A 58 -0.67 11.88 0.33
C VAL A 58 -1.16 10.44 0.21
N ARG A 59 -0.86 9.63 1.23
CA ARG A 59 -1.43 8.29 1.39
C ARG A 59 -2.50 8.33 2.47
N THR A 60 -3.70 7.88 2.12
CA THR A 60 -4.82 7.76 3.07
C THR A 60 -4.58 6.61 4.06
N LEU A 61 -5.33 6.57 5.16
CA LEU A 61 -5.31 5.46 6.11
C LEU A 61 -5.69 4.11 5.49
N ARG A 62 -6.48 4.11 4.40
CA ARG A 62 -6.85 2.92 3.63
C ARG A 62 -5.79 2.51 2.59
N GLY A 63 -4.62 3.15 2.60
CA GLY A 63 -3.51 2.85 1.70
C GLY A 63 -3.66 3.37 0.27
N THR A 64 -4.77 4.01 -0.08
CA THR A 64 -4.94 4.73 -1.36
C THR A 64 -3.94 5.89 -1.42
N VAL A 65 -3.25 6.02 -2.55
CA VAL A 65 -2.35 7.15 -2.85
C VAL A 65 -3.13 8.18 -3.68
N LEU A 66 -3.05 9.45 -3.28
CA LEU A 66 -3.64 10.59 -3.94
C LEU A 66 -2.52 11.50 -4.43
N ALA A 67 -2.40 11.68 -5.75
CA ALA A 67 -1.43 12.57 -6.38
C ALA A 67 -2.15 13.80 -6.91
N PHE A 68 -1.83 14.95 -6.34
CA PHE A 68 -2.30 16.26 -6.76
C PHE A 68 -1.26 16.94 -7.65
N ALA A 69 -1.72 17.80 -8.56
CA ALA A 69 -0.88 18.69 -9.33
C ALA A 69 -1.67 19.94 -9.73
N GLU A 70 -0.98 20.98 -10.15
CA GLU A 70 -1.55 22.02 -10.99
C GLU A 70 -1.66 21.49 -12.43
N GLY A 71 -2.87 21.45 -12.96
CA GLY A 71 -3.13 21.27 -14.39
C GLY A 71 -3.15 22.63 -15.06
N ARG A 72 -2.12 22.94 -15.86
CA ARG A 72 -1.96 24.25 -16.51
C ARG A 72 -2.38 24.15 -17.97
N ARG A 73 -3.45 24.86 -18.35
CA ARG A 73 -4.10 24.66 -19.66
C ARG A 73 -3.22 25.09 -20.84
N HIS A 74 -2.55 26.22 -20.72
CA HIS A 74 -1.90 26.88 -21.85
C HIS A 74 -0.37 26.75 -21.90
N GLY A 75 0.26 26.29 -20.82
CA GLY A 75 1.71 26.09 -20.79
C GLY A 75 2.28 25.99 -19.37
N PRO A 76 3.61 26.02 -19.21
CA PRO A 76 4.27 25.86 -17.92
C PRO A 76 4.36 27.15 -17.10
N GLY A 77 3.71 28.24 -17.52
CA GLY A 77 3.70 29.53 -16.81
C GLY A 77 2.97 29.46 -15.47
N ASP A 78 3.31 30.33 -14.52
CA ASP A 78 2.80 30.30 -13.14
C ASP A 78 1.48 31.07 -12.93
N SER A 79 0.86 31.55 -14.02
CA SER A 79 -0.41 32.28 -14.01
C SER A 79 -1.31 31.89 -15.19
N GLY A 80 -2.57 32.31 -15.14
CA GLY A 80 -3.61 31.99 -16.12
C GLY A 80 -4.51 30.85 -15.63
N ASP A 81 -5.21 30.20 -16.56
CA ASP A 81 -6.15 29.10 -16.28
C ASP A 81 -5.40 27.84 -15.78
N ILE A 82 -5.35 27.72 -14.46
CA ILE A 82 -4.67 26.65 -13.73
C ILE A 82 -5.67 26.01 -12.76
N ASP A 83 -5.93 24.73 -12.99
CA ASP A 83 -6.76 23.90 -12.13
C ASP A 83 -5.90 23.16 -11.11
N VAL A 84 -6.44 22.88 -9.93
CA VAL A 84 -5.90 21.82 -9.05
C VAL A 84 -6.56 20.50 -9.46
N VAL A 85 -5.75 19.52 -9.84
CA VAL A 85 -6.21 18.20 -10.29
C VAL A 85 -5.73 17.08 -9.38
N LEU A 86 -6.43 15.95 -9.42
CA LEU A 86 -6.18 14.75 -8.62
C LEU A 86 -6.22 13.49 -9.50
N ARG A 87 -5.29 12.57 -9.22
CA ARG A 87 -5.36 11.17 -9.62
C ARG A 87 -5.19 10.26 -8.41
N ARG A 88 -5.92 9.15 -8.44
CA ARG A 88 -5.99 8.17 -7.36
C ARG A 88 -5.35 6.85 -7.79
N SER A 89 -4.59 6.25 -6.89
CA SER A 89 -4.07 4.89 -7.03
C SER A 89 -4.50 4.04 -5.83
N THR A 90 -4.93 2.81 -6.10
CA THR A 90 -5.31 1.82 -5.09
C THR A 90 -4.31 0.66 -4.97
N ASP A 91 -3.22 0.71 -5.74
CA ASP A 91 -2.20 -0.33 -5.85
C ASP A 91 -0.80 0.17 -5.46
N GLY A 92 -0.74 1.10 -4.51
CA GLY A 92 0.54 1.62 -4.00
C GLY A 92 1.21 2.66 -4.89
N GLY A 93 0.50 3.20 -5.87
CA GLY A 93 1.02 4.21 -6.80
C GLY A 93 1.43 3.64 -8.16
N CYS A 94 1.06 2.40 -8.51
CA CYS A 94 1.52 1.77 -9.75
C CYS A 94 0.63 2.09 -10.94
N THR A 95 -0.68 2.08 -10.74
CA THR A 95 -1.66 2.51 -11.74
C THR A 95 -2.47 3.67 -11.21
N TRP A 96 -2.95 4.51 -12.14
CA TRP A 96 -3.66 5.74 -11.81
C TRP A 96 -5.02 5.74 -12.49
N GLY A 97 -6.06 5.99 -11.69
CA GLY A 97 -7.41 6.22 -12.18
C GLY A 97 -7.53 7.50 -13.02
N PRO A 98 -8.76 7.81 -13.47
CA PRO A 98 -9.03 9.00 -14.26
C PRO A 98 -8.68 10.29 -13.50
N LEU A 99 -8.36 11.34 -14.26
CA LEU A 99 -8.12 12.68 -13.72
C LEU A 99 -9.44 13.26 -13.17
N THR A 100 -9.37 13.92 -12.02
CA THR A 100 -10.49 14.66 -11.42
C THR A 100 -10.03 16.09 -11.14
N VAL A 101 -10.88 17.08 -11.43
CA VAL A 101 -10.64 18.48 -11.05
C VAL A 101 -11.11 18.66 -9.60
N VAL A 102 -10.20 19.12 -8.73
CA VAL A 102 -10.48 19.40 -7.31
C VAL A 102 -10.89 20.86 -7.13
N ALA A 103 -10.22 21.78 -7.82
CA ALA A 103 -10.56 23.19 -7.87
C ALA A 103 -10.30 23.73 -9.28
N ALA A 104 -11.33 24.28 -9.92
CA ALA A 104 -11.21 24.87 -11.24
C ALA A 104 -10.59 26.28 -11.15
N GLY A 105 -9.69 26.58 -12.08
CA GLY A 105 -9.11 27.90 -12.33
C GLY A 105 -10.14 28.89 -12.87
N ASP A 106 -11.01 28.42 -13.77
CA ASP A 106 -12.03 29.21 -14.46
C ASP A 106 -11.44 30.50 -15.09
N GLY A 107 -10.26 30.36 -15.71
CA GLY A 107 -9.51 31.48 -16.30
C GLY A 107 -8.51 32.15 -15.35
N ASP A 108 -8.52 31.81 -14.06
CA ASP A 108 -7.58 32.26 -13.03
C ASP A 108 -6.76 31.09 -12.45
N THR A 109 -5.90 31.37 -11.47
CA THR A 109 -4.97 30.42 -10.89
C THR A 109 -5.47 29.82 -9.59
N ARG A 110 -5.77 28.51 -9.61
CA ARG A 110 -5.85 27.68 -8.40
C ARG A 110 -4.62 26.78 -8.36
N GLY A 111 -3.77 26.97 -7.36
CA GLY A 111 -2.48 26.29 -7.30
C GLY A 111 -2.04 25.92 -5.89
N ASN A 112 -0.78 25.48 -5.80
CA ASN A 112 -0.12 25.09 -4.56
C ASN A 112 -0.92 24.07 -3.73
N PRO A 113 -1.29 22.90 -4.30
CA PRO A 113 -1.99 21.88 -3.53
C PRO A 113 -1.16 21.43 -2.32
N ALA A 114 -1.77 21.52 -1.14
CA ALA A 114 -1.15 21.14 0.13
C ALA A 114 -2.09 20.23 0.93
N PRO A 115 -2.16 18.93 0.57
CA PRO A 115 -3.02 17.99 1.29
C PRO A 115 -2.49 17.81 2.74
N PRO A 116 -3.37 17.80 3.75
CA PRO A 116 -2.96 17.54 5.11
C PRO A 116 -2.47 16.09 5.25
N SER A 117 -1.44 15.87 6.06
CA SER A 117 -1.03 14.52 6.47
C SER A 117 -1.76 14.12 7.75
N THR A 118 -2.44 12.97 7.74
CA THR A 118 -2.96 12.37 8.96
C THR A 118 -2.06 11.21 9.35
N ARG A 119 -1.33 11.32 10.46
CA ARG A 119 -0.61 10.19 11.05
C ARG A 119 -1.65 9.26 11.69
N ALA A 120 -1.56 7.95 11.45
CA ALA A 120 -2.33 7.00 12.24
C ALA A 120 -1.87 7.13 13.72
N PRO A 121 -2.79 7.09 14.71
CA PRO A 121 -2.37 7.04 16.11
C PRO A 121 -1.42 5.85 16.28
N ALA A 122 -0.33 6.07 17.02
CA ALA A 122 0.57 4.97 17.36
C ALA A 122 -0.22 3.86 18.07
N PRO A 123 0.02 2.58 17.78
CA PRO A 123 -0.60 1.51 18.56
C PRO A 123 -0.24 1.73 20.03
N SER A 124 -1.24 1.78 20.90
CA SER A 124 -1.03 1.86 22.34
C SER A 124 -0.26 0.62 22.76
N SER A 125 0.94 0.80 23.29
CA SER A 125 1.67 -0.27 23.98
C SER A 125 0.86 -0.66 25.20
N SER A 126 0.23 -1.83 25.17
CA SER A 126 -0.32 -2.53 26.33
C SER A 126 0.75 -3.43 26.94
#